data_AF-A0A1R3HSM6-F1
#
_entry.id   AF-A0A1R3HSM6-F1
#
_cell.length_a   1.000
_cell.length_b   1.000
_cell.length_c   1.000
_cell.angle_alpha   90.00
_cell.angle_beta   90.00
_cell.angle_gamma   90.00
#
_symmetry.space_group_name_H-M   'P 1'
#
loop_
_entity.id
_entity.type
_entity.pdbx_description
1 polymer ?
#
loop_
_entity_poly.entity_id
_entity_poly.type
_entity_poly.pdbx_seq_one_letter_code
_entity_poly.pdbx_strand_id
1 'polypeptide(L)'
;MVKKRYLYLTEEILKENPNMCAYKAPSLDARQDMVAVEVPKLGKEAARKAIKEWGQPKSKITHLIFCTTIGNHRPVIVGADPDPKIEKPLFELVSAAQTILPDSEGAIHIHFREVGLMFYLHEEIPEMISKHIEKRLVEAFQPLGISDWNSLFWIAHPGGPAILDEIELKLSLKPEKLRATRHVLSEYGNMSCACVLFVLDEMRNKSSEHGLKTTGEGLEWGVLFGFGPGLTVETVVLHSIPTGMGKTYGANETPNVVKLRYVRLCVICLRR
;
A
#
# COMPACT_ATOMS: atom_id res chain seq x y z
N MET A 1 -11.85 14.30 -1.47
CA MET A 1 -12.92 13.75 -2.36
C MET A 1 -12.27 13.04 -3.54
N VAL A 2 -12.79 11.89 -3.97
CA VAL A 2 -12.28 11.15 -5.14
C VAL A 2 -12.65 11.91 -6.41
N LYS A 3 -11.67 12.26 -7.24
CA LYS A 3 -11.88 13.00 -8.51
C LYS A 3 -12.12 12.07 -9.69
N LYS A 4 -11.37 10.96 -9.77
CA LYS A 4 -11.48 10.00 -10.87
C LYS A 4 -11.12 8.59 -10.40
N ARG A 5 -11.52 7.59 -11.20
CA ARG A 5 -11.19 6.19 -11.04
C ARG A 5 -10.93 5.58 -12.43
N TYR A 6 -10.10 4.54 -12.46
CA TYR A 6 -9.80 3.79 -13.66
C TYR A 6 -10.44 2.41 -13.54
N LEU A 7 -11.35 2.08 -14.45
CA LEU A 7 -12.14 0.85 -14.41
C LEU A 7 -11.94 0.08 -15.72
N TYR A 8 -11.82 -1.24 -15.61
CA TYR A 8 -11.88 -2.13 -16.77
C TYR A 8 -13.30 -2.21 -17.34
N LEU A 9 -14.31 -2.23 -16.45
CA LEU A 9 -15.71 -2.30 -16.84
C LEU A 9 -16.12 -1.02 -17.58
N THR A 10 -16.44 -1.16 -18.86
CA THR A 10 -17.03 -0.11 -19.70
C THR A 10 -18.53 -0.31 -19.84
N GLU A 11 -19.22 0.67 -20.43
CA GLU A 11 -20.66 0.57 -20.69
C GLU A 11 -20.98 -0.59 -21.64
N GLU A 12 -20.13 -0.85 -22.63
CA GLU A 12 -20.27 -1.96 -23.58
C GLU A 12 -20.16 -3.31 -22.87
N ILE A 13 -19.15 -3.51 -22.03
CA ILE A 13 -18.98 -4.74 -21.24
C ILE A 13 -20.20 -4.97 -20.34
N LEU A 14 -20.73 -3.91 -19.72
CA LEU A 14 -21.90 -4.01 -18.85
C LEU A 14 -23.19 -4.31 -19.62
N LYS A 15 -23.34 -3.80 -20.85
CA LYS A 15 -24.46 -4.15 -21.75
C LYS A 15 -24.41 -5.62 -22.17
N GLU A 16 -23.22 -6.16 -22.40
CA GLU A 16 -23.03 -7.60 -22.71
C GLU A 16 -23.23 -8.50 -21.49
N ASN A 17 -23.12 -7.95 -20.27
CA ASN A 17 -23.22 -8.69 -19.01
C ASN A 17 -24.31 -8.12 -18.09
N PRO A 18 -25.61 -8.14 -18.49
CA PRO A 18 -26.68 -7.44 -17.77
C PRO A 18 -26.87 -7.91 -16.32
N ASN A 19 -26.57 -9.17 -16.01
CA ASN A 19 -26.63 -9.67 -14.63
C ASN A 19 -25.62 -8.99 -13.70
N MET A 20 -24.53 -8.43 -14.22
CA MET A 20 -23.58 -7.65 -13.41
C MET A 20 -24.15 -6.29 -12.98
N CYS A 21 -25.15 -5.79 -13.70
CA CYS A 21 -25.85 -4.52 -13.43
C CYS A 21 -27.06 -4.71 -12.49
N ALA A 22 -27.57 -5.94 -12.35
CA ALA A 22 -28.70 -6.24 -11.51
C ALA A 22 -28.28 -6.60 -10.08
N TYR A 23 -28.92 -5.99 -9.08
CA TYR A 23 -28.64 -6.27 -7.68
C TYR A 23 -28.99 -7.73 -7.35
N LYS A 24 -28.00 -8.48 -6.84
CA LYS A 24 -28.12 -9.91 -6.47
C LYS A 24 -28.50 -10.86 -7.61
N ALA A 25 -28.31 -10.49 -8.87
CA ALA A 25 -28.40 -11.45 -9.98
C ALA A 25 -27.12 -12.30 -10.06
N PRO A 26 -27.23 -13.59 -10.44
CA PRO A 26 -26.08 -14.48 -10.58
C PRO A 26 -25.17 -13.95 -11.70
N SER A 27 -23.94 -13.63 -11.33
CA SER A 27 -22.96 -13.00 -12.22
C SER A 27 -21.52 -13.44 -11.91
N LEU A 28 -21.35 -14.44 -11.05
CA LEU A 28 -20.04 -14.87 -10.59
C LEU A 28 -19.16 -15.35 -11.75
N ASP A 29 -19.67 -16.22 -12.61
CA ASP A 29 -18.88 -16.80 -13.70
C ASP A 29 -18.36 -15.73 -14.66
N ALA A 30 -19.24 -14.83 -15.12
CA ALA A 30 -18.85 -13.69 -15.96
C ALA A 30 -17.78 -12.82 -15.31
N ARG A 31 -17.91 -12.55 -14.00
CA ARG A 31 -16.88 -11.81 -13.24
C ARG A 31 -15.58 -12.58 -13.18
N GLN A 32 -15.62 -13.89 -12.93
CA GLN A 32 -14.44 -14.77 -12.85
C GLN A 32 -13.71 -14.85 -14.18
N ASP A 33 -14.43 -15.00 -15.29
CA ASP A 33 -13.85 -15.06 -16.63
C ASP A 33 -13.09 -13.78 -16.97
N MET A 34 -13.67 -12.61 -16.66
CA MET A 34 -13.01 -11.32 -16.84
C MET A 34 -11.77 -11.20 -15.96
N VAL A 35 -11.90 -11.44 -14.65
CA VAL A 35 -10.77 -11.25 -13.73
C VAL A 35 -9.66 -12.25 -14.00
N ALA A 36 -9.95 -13.51 -14.32
CA ALA A 36 -8.92 -14.52 -14.61
C ALA A 36 -7.95 -14.09 -15.73
N VAL A 37 -8.43 -13.28 -16.68
CA VAL A 37 -7.65 -12.80 -17.81
C VAL A 37 -7.02 -11.42 -17.56
N GLU A 38 -7.82 -10.46 -17.13
CA GLU A 38 -7.40 -9.04 -17.10
C GLU A 38 -6.46 -8.73 -15.94
N VAL A 39 -6.57 -9.52 -14.88
CA VAL A 39 -5.75 -9.36 -13.68
C VAL A 39 -4.28 -9.69 -13.94
N PRO A 40 -3.93 -10.87 -14.48
CA PRO A 40 -2.55 -11.13 -14.86
C PRO A 40 -2.03 -10.13 -15.89
N LYS A 41 -2.86 -9.64 -16.81
CA LYS A 41 -2.48 -8.63 -17.81
C LYS A 41 -2.05 -7.32 -17.14
N LEU A 42 -2.90 -6.76 -16.28
CA LEU A 42 -2.59 -5.52 -15.55
C LEU A 42 -1.38 -5.70 -14.63
N GLY A 43 -1.33 -6.84 -13.93
CA GLY A 43 -0.19 -7.19 -13.08
C GLY A 43 1.12 -7.27 -13.87
N LYS A 44 1.11 -7.92 -15.03
CA LYS A 44 2.25 -8.00 -15.95
C LYS A 44 2.69 -6.63 -16.44
N GLU A 45 1.77 -5.71 -16.74
CA GLU A 45 2.14 -4.35 -17.16
C GLU A 45 2.89 -3.61 -16.05
N ALA A 46 2.36 -3.64 -14.82
CA ALA A 46 3.04 -3.05 -13.66
C ALA A 46 4.41 -3.70 -13.40
N ALA A 47 4.47 -5.03 -13.41
CA ALA A 47 5.72 -5.78 -13.23
C ALA A 47 6.76 -5.44 -14.29
N ARG A 48 6.38 -5.28 -15.56
CA ARG A 48 7.31 -4.90 -16.64
C ARG A 48 7.94 -3.53 -16.40
N LYS A 49 7.18 -2.57 -15.89
CA LYS A 49 7.75 -1.26 -15.53
C LYS A 49 8.68 -1.40 -14.33
N ALA A 50 8.27 -2.12 -13.27
CA ALA A 50 9.10 -2.37 -12.08
C ALA A 50 10.45 -3.02 -12.45
N ILE A 51 10.42 -4.06 -13.28
CA ILE A 51 11.64 -4.74 -13.78
C ILE A 51 12.49 -3.79 -14.63
N LYS A 52 11.86 -2.91 -15.42
CA LYS A 52 12.59 -1.93 -16.23
C LYS A 52 13.33 -0.92 -15.36
N GLU A 53 12.72 -0.41 -14.29
CA GLU A 53 13.41 0.50 -13.36
C GLU A 53 14.49 -0.22 -12.55
N TRP A 54 14.21 -1.45 -12.12
CA TRP A 54 15.19 -2.29 -11.44
C TRP A 54 16.45 -2.52 -12.30
N GLY A 55 16.30 -2.57 -13.62
CA GLY A 55 17.42 -2.59 -14.56
C GLY A 55 18.17 -3.94 -14.63
N GLN A 56 17.66 -4.99 -13.99
CA GLN A 56 18.24 -6.33 -13.99
C GLN A 56 17.42 -7.30 -14.86
N PRO A 57 18.02 -8.41 -15.34
CA PRO A 57 17.30 -9.41 -16.10
C PRO A 57 16.26 -10.14 -15.23
N LYS A 58 15.08 -10.40 -15.81
CA LYS A 58 13.98 -11.15 -15.17
C LYS A 58 14.39 -12.53 -14.62
N SER A 59 15.45 -13.14 -15.15
CA SER A 59 15.99 -14.42 -14.68
C SER A 59 16.59 -14.35 -13.27
N LYS A 60 16.91 -13.15 -12.77
CA LYS A 60 17.36 -12.91 -11.39
C LYS A 60 16.21 -12.79 -10.39
N ILE A 61 14.96 -12.83 -10.83
CA ILE A 61 13.80 -12.87 -9.93
C ILE A 61 13.70 -14.26 -9.34
N THR A 62 13.86 -14.37 -8.01
CA THR A 62 13.80 -15.65 -7.29
C THR A 62 12.42 -15.96 -6.73
N HIS A 63 11.63 -14.93 -6.43
CA HIS A 63 10.32 -15.07 -5.81
C HIS A 63 9.31 -14.14 -6.49
N LEU A 64 8.05 -14.59 -6.53
CA LEU A 64 6.91 -13.80 -6.98
C LEU A 64 5.85 -13.84 -5.89
N ILE A 65 5.50 -12.67 -5.36
CA ILE A 65 4.39 -12.52 -4.42
C ILE A 65 3.24 -11.85 -5.16
N PHE A 66 2.14 -12.58 -5.30
CA PHE A 66 0.94 -12.09 -5.95
C PHE A 66 -0.18 -11.97 -4.93
N CYS A 67 -0.63 -10.75 -4.66
CA CYS A 67 -1.73 -10.47 -3.74
C CYS A 67 -2.98 -10.03 -4.52
N THR A 68 -4.12 -10.58 -4.12
CA THR A 68 -5.39 -10.34 -4.77
C THR A 68 -6.58 -10.48 -3.82
N THR A 69 -7.52 -9.55 -3.96
CA THR A 69 -8.89 -9.67 -3.49
C THR A 69 -9.85 -9.58 -4.68
N ILE A 70 -9.75 -10.54 -5.61
CA ILE A 70 -10.68 -10.79 -6.74
C ILE A 70 -11.11 -9.52 -7.51
N GLY A 71 -10.24 -8.99 -8.37
CA GLY A 71 -10.55 -7.92 -9.34
C GLY A 71 -9.63 -6.68 -9.30
N ASN A 72 -8.88 -6.44 -8.21
CA ASN A 72 -7.87 -5.37 -8.13
C ASN A 72 -6.51 -5.94 -7.69
N HIS A 73 -5.46 -5.73 -8.49
CA HIS A 73 -4.22 -6.51 -8.36
C HIS A 73 -3.01 -5.76 -8.82
N ARG A 74 -1.91 -5.93 -8.08
CA ARG A 74 -0.55 -5.64 -8.54
C ARG A 74 0.42 -6.66 -7.93
N PRO A 75 1.26 -7.30 -8.76
CA PRO A 75 2.33 -8.15 -8.25
C PRO A 75 3.33 -7.28 -7.51
N VAL A 76 3.83 -7.80 -6.40
CA VAL A 76 5.00 -7.24 -5.73
C VAL A 76 6.15 -8.19 -5.99
N ILE A 77 7.22 -7.66 -6.59
CA ILE A 77 8.46 -8.41 -6.73
C ILE A 77 9.26 -8.14 -5.47
N VAL A 78 9.35 -9.16 -4.62
CA VAL A 78 10.21 -9.17 -3.45
C VAL A 78 11.48 -9.95 -3.79
N GLY A 79 12.61 -9.40 -3.38
CA GLY A 79 13.87 -10.12 -3.36
C GLY A 79 14.70 -9.66 -2.17
N ALA A 80 15.67 -10.47 -1.80
CA ALA A 80 16.63 -10.20 -0.74
C ALA A 80 18.00 -9.88 -1.35
N ASP A 81 18.91 -9.37 -0.52
CA ASP A 81 20.33 -9.15 -0.85
C ASP A 81 20.56 -8.24 -2.06
N PRO A 82 20.28 -6.93 -1.94
CA PRO A 82 20.51 -6.02 -3.04
C PRO A 82 22.01 -5.88 -3.33
N ASP A 83 22.37 -5.79 -4.62
CA ASP A 83 23.74 -5.42 -5.00
C ASP A 83 23.82 -3.89 -5.08
N PRO A 84 24.40 -3.20 -4.08
CA PRO A 84 24.40 -1.74 -4.02
C PRO A 84 25.23 -1.09 -5.13
N LYS A 85 25.99 -1.86 -5.91
CA LYS A 85 26.74 -1.35 -7.07
C LYS A 85 25.85 -1.11 -8.29
N ILE A 86 24.74 -1.83 -8.39
CA ILE A 86 23.84 -1.81 -9.55
C ILE A 86 22.40 -1.48 -9.19
N GLU A 87 21.96 -1.82 -7.98
CA GLU A 87 20.60 -1.59 -7.50
C GLU A 87 20.52 -0.31 -6.67
N LYS A 88 19.41 0.41 -6.82
CA LYS A 88 19.12 1.65 -6.08
C LYS A 88 17.93 1.39 -5.15
N PRO A 89 18.17 1.20 -3.83
CA PRO A 89 17.07 0.99 -2.90
C PRO A 89 16.19 2.24 -2.81
N LEU A 90 14.89 2.05 -2.62
CA LEU A 90 13.92 3.14 -2.43
C LEU A 90 13.54 3.31 -0.96
N PHE A 91 13.30 2.18 -0.28
CA PHE A 91 12.97 2.11 1.15
C PHE A 91 13.50 0.79 1.71
N GLU A 92 13.74 0.76 3.01
CA GLU A 92 14.06 -0.45 3.77
C GLU A 92 12.83 -0.82 4.62
N LEU A 93 12.39 -2.07 4.56
CA LEU A 93 11.40 -2.59 5.52
C LEU A 93 12.13 -3.02 6.79
N VAL A 94 11.89 -2.32 7.90
CA VAL A 94 12.63 -2.53 9.15
C VAL A 94 11.90 -3.52 10.06
N SER A 95 10.58 -3.42 10.14
CA SER A 95 9.73 -4.38 10.83
C SER A 95 8.35 -4.44 10.20
N ALA A 96 7.66 -5.55 10.38
CA ALA A 96 6.26 -5.74 9.98
C ALA A 96 5.52 -6.44 11.12
N ALA A 97 4.36 -5.92 11.48
CA ALA A 97 3.51 -6.46 12.53
C ALA A 97 2.05 -6.42 12.09
N GLN A 98 1.31 -7.47 12.42
CA GLN A 98 -0.11 -7.58 12.17
C GLN A 98 -0.86 -7.65 13.49
N THR A 99 -2.03 -7.03 13.58
CA THR A 99 -2.94 -7.24 14.71
C THR A 99 -4.40 -7.18 14.27
N ILE A 100 -5.22 -8.07 14.82
CA ILE A 100 -6.67 -7.97 14.76
C ILE A 100 -7.12 -7.09 15.92
N LEU A 101 -7.90 -6.04 15.64
CA LEU A 101 -8.38 -5.15 16.69
C LEU A 101 -9.41 -5.88 17.57
N PRO A 102 -9.38 -5.69 18.89
CA PRO A 102 -10.40 -6.27 19.76
C PRO A 102 -11.79 -5.71 19.41
N ASP A 103 -12.83 -6.51 19.63
CA ASP A 103 -14.23 -6.14 19.43
C ASP A 103 -14.55 -5.57 18.03
N SER A 104 -13.82 -6.04 17.01
CA SER A 104 -13.94 -5.56 15.63
C SER A 104 -14.36 -6.64 14.63
N GLU A 105 -14.64 -7.85 15.12
CA GLU A 105 -15.37 -8.86 14.33
C GLU A 105 -16.73 -8.26 13.96
N GLY A 106 -17.16 -8.40 12.71
CA GLY A 106 -18.32 -7.66 12.21
C GLY A 106 -17.94 -6.48 11.31
N ALA A 107 -16.77 -5.85 11.56
CA ALA A 107 -16.52 -4.52 11.04
C ALA A 107 -16.38 -4.49 9.52
N ILE A 108 -15.68 -5.47 8.95
CA ILE A 108 -15.53 -5.63 7.49
C ILE A 108 -15.71 -7.11 7.15
N HIS A 109 -16.82 -7.44 6.47
CA HIS A 109 -17.05 -8.78 5.94
C HIS A 109 -17.22 -8.77 4.44
N ILE A 110 -16.66 -9.81 3.82
CA ILE A 110 -16.71 -10.04 2.39
C ILE A 110 -17.33 -11.42 2.19
N HIS A 111 -18.52 -11.46 1.61
CA HIS A 111 -19.16 -12.72 1.25
C HIS A 111 -19.00 -13.00 -0.23
N PHE A 112 -18.38 -14.14 -0.54
CA PHE A 112 -18.30 -14.69 -1.88
C PHE A 112 -19.54 -15.56 -2.15
N ARG A 113 -20.29 -15.23 -3.20
CA ARG A 113 -21.58 -15.82 -3.55
C ARG A 113 -21.73 -15.88 -5.07
N GLU A 114 -22.77 -16.56 -5.57
CA GLU A 114 -23.11 -16.62 -7.01
C GLU A 114 -23.34 -15.24 -7.64
N VAL A 115 -23.64 -14.23 -6.83
CA VAL A 115 -23.85 -12.84 -7.25
C VAL A 115 -22.54 -12.04 -7.35
N GLY A 116 -21.39 -12.65 -7.00
CA GLY A 116 -20.09 -12.00 -6.88
C GLY A 116 -19.67 -11.74 -5.43
N LEU A 117 -18.84 -10.70 -5.21
CA LEU A 117 -18.41 -10.27 -3.88
C LEU A 117 -19.40 -9.27 -3.30
N MET A 118 -19.85 -9.54 -2.09
CA MET A 118 -20.70 -8.64 -1.30
C MET A 118 -19.91 -8.12 -0.11
N PHE A 119 -19.71 -6.80 -0.07
CA PHE A 119 -19.01 -6.12 1.02
C PHE A 119 -20.01 -5.57 2.03
N TYR A 120 -19.72 -5.77 3.31
CA TYR A 120 -20.45 -5.24 4.45
C TYR A 120 -19.45 -4.49 5.32
N LEU A 121 -19.69 -3.20 5.50
CA LEU A 121 -18.82 -2.28 6.21
C LEU A 121 -19.61 -1.66 7.36
N HIS A 122 -19.11 -1.79 8.58
CA HIS A 122 -19.66 -1.10 9.75
C HIS A 122 -19.27 0.39 9.70
N GLU A 123 -20.17 1.27 10.13
CA GLU A 123 -19.92 2.72 10.10
C GLU A 123 -18.81 3.17 11.06
N GLU A 124 -18.61 2.42 12.14
CA GLU A 124 -17.60 2.70 13.19
C GLU A 124 -16.16 2.30 12.81
N ILE A 125 -15.91 1.75 11.61
CA ILE A 125 -14.54 1.38 11.19
C ILE A 125 -13.52 2.51 11.42
N PRO A 126 -13.78 3.79 11.07
CA PRO A 126 -12.84 4.89 11.31
C PRO A 126 -12.49 5.06 12.79
N GLU A 127 -13.48 4.99 13.68
CA GLU A 127 -13.30 5.11 15.13
C GLU A 127 -12.54 3.90 15.70
N MET A 128 -12.89 2.69 15.26
CA MET A 128 -12.20 1.46 15.66
C MET A 128 -10.70 1.52 15.33
N ILE A 129 -10.35 2.03 14.14
CA ILE A 129 -8.94 2.23 13.73
C ILE A 129 -8.29 3.30 14.61
N SER A 130 -8.91 4.48 14.73
CA SER A 130 -8.30 5.62 15.45
C SER A 130 -8.07 5.31 16.92
N LYS A 131 -8.97 4.57 17.58
CA LYS A 131 -8.82 4.13 18.97
C LYS A 131 -7.56 3.29 19.22
N HIS A 132 -7.11 2.53 18.22
CA HIS A 132 -6.02 1.56 18.39
C HIS A 132 -4.71 1.94 17.70
N ILE A 133 -4.72 2.90 16.76
CA ILE A 133 -3.55 3.19 15.92
C ILE A 133 -2.36 3.72 16.72
N GLU A 134 -2.58 4.53 17.76
CA GLU A 134 -1.49 5.06 18.58
C GLU A 134 -0.74 3.96 19.34
N LYS A 135 -1.47 2.99 19.89
CA LYS A 135 -0.85 1.82 20.54
C LYS A 135 0.06 1.06 19.57
N ARG A 136 -0.36 0.91 18.31
CA ARG A 136 0.44 0.26 17.26
C ARG A 136 1.70 1.05 16.93
N LEU A 137 1.62 2.38 16.87
CA LEU A 137 2.80 3.23 16.69
C LEU A 137 3.78 3.09 17.86
N VAL A 138 3.29 3.16 19.10
CA VAL A 138 4.14 3.00 20.29
C VAL A 138 4.86 1.66 20.25
N GLU A 139 4.16 0.56 20.01
CA GLU A 139 4.78 -0.77 19.91
C GLU A 139 5.82 -0.86 18.78
N ALA A 140 5.55 -0.24 17.63
CA ALA A 140 6.44 -0.27 16.48
C ALA A 140 7.70 0.62 16.63
N PHE A 141 7.56 1.78 17.28
CA PHE A 141 8.59 2.83 17.33
C PHE A 141 9.27 3.01 18.68
N GLN A 142 8.75 2.42 19.76
CA GLN A 142 9.43 2.40 21.07
C GLN A 142 10.86 1.82 20.97
N PRO A 143 11.13 0.71 20.24
CA PRO A 143 12.49 0.20 20.09
C PRO A 143 13.45 1.16 19.38
N LEU A 144 12.91 2.13 18.63
CA LEU A 144 13.66 3.14 17.89
C LEU A 144 13.74 4.49 18.64
N GLY A 145 13.10 4.60 19.81
CA GLY A 145 13.07 5.83 20.61
C GLY A 145 12.29 6.97 19.97
N ILE A 146 11.39 6.69 19.01
CA ILE A 146 10.60 7.71 18.32
C ILE A 146 9.20 7.78 18.94
N SER A 147 8.79 8.99 19.32
CA SER A 147 7.47 9.28 19.89
C SER A 147 6.77 10.49 19.25
N ASP A 148 7.44 11.24 18.38
CA ASP A 148 6.83 12.32 17.59
C ASP A 148 6.33 11.77 16.26
N TRP A 149 5.02 11.55 16.15
CA TRP A 149 4.37 11.03 14.94
C TRP A 149 4.47 11.97 13.73
N ASN A 150 4.73 13.26 13.93
CA ASN A 150 4.95 14.22 12.84
C ASN A 150 6.38 14.16 12.27
N SER A 151 7.32 13.54 13.00
CA SER A 151 8.68 13.26 12.51
C SER A 151 8.75 12.08 11.52
N LEU A 152 7.71 11.26 11.45
CA LEU A 152 7.61 10.10 10.56
C LEU A 152 7.03 10.49 9.20
N PHE A 153 7.48 9.93 8.08
CA PHE A 153 6.67 9.96 6.84
C PHE A 153 5.55 8.91 6.90
N TRP A 154 4.42 9.17 6.24
CA TRP A 154 3.19 8.38 6.41
C TRP A 154 2.65 7.81 5.11
N ILE A 155 2.42 6.49 5.11
CA ILE A 155 1.68 5.76 4.08
C ILE A 155 0.50 5.07 4.76
N ALA A 156 -0.71 5.61 4.64
CA ALA A 156 -1.91 4.94 5.15
C ALA A 156 -2.70 4.35 3.98
N HIS A 157 -3.32 3.19 4.16
CA HIS A 157 -4.29 2.69 3.19
C HIS A 157 -5.48 3.67 3.10
N PRO A 158 -5.75 4.27 1.93
CA PRO A 158 -6.86 5.20 1.74
C PRO A 158 -8.18 4.44 1.53
N GLY A 159 -8.62 3.72 2.57
CA GLY A 159 -9.86 2.94 2.54
C GLY A 159 -11.10 3.82 2.33
N GLY A 160 -11.06 5.01 2.92
CA GLY A 160 -12.02 6.09 2.76
C GLY A 160 -11.49 7.37 3.44
N PRO A 161 -12.03 8.55 3.10
CA PRO A 161 -11.57 9.82 3.67
C PRO A 161 -11.72 9.88 5.20
N ALA A 162 -12.84 9.36 5.74
CA ALA A 162 -13.11 9.38 7.18
C ALA A 162 -12.03 8.68 8.00
N ILE A 163 -11.46 7.57 7.52
CA ILE A 163 -10.35 6.89 8.20
C ILE A 163 -9.12 7.81 8.31
N LEU A 164 -8.80 8.52 7.23
CA LEU A 164 -7.65 9.43 7.21
C LEU A 164 -7.89 10.65 8.11
N ASP A 165 -9.10 11.19 8.10
CA ASP A 165 -9.50 12.34 8.92
C ASP A 165 -9.44 11.98 10.41
N GLU A 166 -9.94 10.81 10.79
CA GLU A 166 -9.88 10.30 12.17
C GLU A 166 -8.44 10.04 12.64
N ILE A 167 -7.57 9.47 11.79
CA ILE A 167 -6.15 9.27 12.12
C ILE A 167 -5.44 10.62 12.31
N GLU A 168 -5.66 11.57 11.39
CA GLU A 168 -5.06 12.90 11.44
C GLU A 168 -5.47 13.64 12.72
N LEU A 169 -6.75 13.61 13.07
CA LEU A 169 -7.30 14.21 14.28
C LEU A 169 -6.74 13.53 15.54
N LYS A 170 -6.84 12.20 15.61
CA LYS A 170 -6.47 11.42 16.79
C LYS A 170 -5.00 11.60 17.18
N LEU A 171 -4.12 11.63 16.19
CA LEU A 171 -2.67 11.74 16.39
C LEU A 171 -2.16 13.17 16.28
N SER A 172 -3.05 14.15 16.03
CA SER A 172 -2.68 15.54 15.77
C SER A 172 -1.59 15.66 14.69
N LEU A 173 -1.76 14.92 13.59
CA LEU A 173 -0.85 14.98 12.46
C LEU A 173 -1.01 16.32 11.75
N LYS A 174 0.10 16.87 11.26
CA LYS A 174 0.05 18.02 10.36
C LYS A 174 -0.61 17.61 9.04
N PRO A 175 -1.37 18.50 8.37
CA PRO A 175 -2.12 18.15 7.17
C PRO A 175 -1.25 17.58 6.03
N GLU A 176 0.02 17.96 5.96
CA GLU A 176 0.95 17.45 4.96
C GLU A 176 1.29 15.97 5.12
N LYS A 177 1.16 15.38 6.33
CA LYS A 177 1.58 13.99 6.59
C LYS A 177 0.82 12.98 5.73
N LEU A 178 -0.48 13.21 5.50
CA LEU A 178 -1.31 12.33 4.70
C LEU A 178 -1.49 12.82 3.25
N ARG A 179 -0.72 13.80 2.80
CA ARG A 179 -0.85 14.39 1.45
C ARG A 179 -0.72 13.35 0.34
N ALA A 180 0.31 12.51 0.37
CA ALA A 180 0.52 11.47 -0.66
C ALA A 180 -0.65 10.46 -0.66
N THR A 181 -1.11 10.05 0.52
CA THR A 181 -2.27 9.16 0.69
C THR A 181 -3.55 9.78 0.11
N ARG A 182 -3.85 11.03 0.46
CA ARG A 182 -5.01 11.77 -0.05
C ARG A 182 -4.92 12.02 -1.55
N HIS A 183 -3.72 12.25 -2.10
CA HIS A 183 -3.50 12.38 -3.54
C HIS A 183 -3.88 11.08 -4.27
N VAL A 184 -3.39 9.94 -3.80
CA VAL A 184 -3.73 8.63 -4.40
C VAL A 184 -5.23 8.37 -4.33
N LEU A 185 -5.87 8.64 -3.20
CA LEU A 185 -7.32 8.53 -3.07
C LEU A 185 -8.06 9.43 -4.07
N SER A 186 -7.60 10.68 -4.23
CA SER A 186 -8.17 11.64 -5.18
C SER A 186 -8.08 11.14 -6.63
N GLU A 187 -6.91 10.67 -7.04
CA GLU A 187 -6.62 10.39 -8.45
C GLU A 187 -6.97 8.97 -8.90
N TYR A 188 -7.06 8.02 -7.98
CA TYR A 188 -7.28 6.62 -8.30
C TYR A 188 -8.43 5.96 -7.53
N GLY A 189 -8.91 6.59 -6.45
CA GLY A 189 -9.86 5.97 -5.53
C GLY A 189 -9.25 4.84 -4.71
N ASN A 190 -10.10 4.06 -4.04
CA ASN A 190 -9.67 2.87 -3.30
C ASN A 190 -9.45 1.69 -4.27
N MET A 191 -8.18 1.36 -4.51
CA MET A 191 -7.69 0.21 -5.29
C MET A 191 -7.37 -1.02 -4.42
N SER A 192 -7.91 -1.11 -3.21
CA SER A 192 -7.63 -2.16 -2.23
C SER A 192 -6.12 -2.25 -1.88
N CYS A 193 -5.54 -3.45 -1.88
CA CYS A 193 -4.16 -3.72 -1.47
C CYS A 193 -3.11 -2.93 -2.26
N ALA A 194 -3.41 -2.51 -3.49
CA ALA A 194 -2.48 -1.74 -4.32
C ALA A 194 -2.28 -0.29 -3.85
N CYS A 195 -3.17 0.26 -3.04
CA CYS A 195 -3.12 1.69 -2.69
C CYS A 195 -1.83 2.09 -1.98
N VAL A 196 -1.38 1.33 -0.99
CA VAL A 196 -0.18 1.70 -0.20
C VAL A 196 1.07 1.71 -1.08
N LEU A 197 1.09 0.87 -2.13
CA LEU A 197 2.12 0.88 -3.16
C LEU A 197 2.03 2.18 -3.99
N PHE A 198 0.85 2.61 -4.43
CA PHE A 198 0.70 3.89 -5.12
C PHE A 198 1.17 5.07 -4.28
N VAL A 199 0.92 5.04 -2.98
CA VAL A 199 1.33 6.10 -2.06
C VAL A 199 2.84 6.14 -1.92
N LEU A 200 3.51 4.99 -1.81
CA LEU A 200 4.98 4.91 -1.82
C LEU A 200 5.58 5.48 -3.10
N ASP A 201 5.02 5.15 -4.27
CA ASP A 201 5.51 5.64 -5.56
C ASP A 201 5.31 7.15 -5.71
N GLU A 202 4.12 7.66 -5.36
CA GLU A 202 3.84 9.09 -5.37
C GLU A 202 4.79 9.84 -4.42
N MET A 203 4.99 9.31 -3.20
CA MET A 203 5.86 9.91 -2.20
C MET A 203 7.32 10.03 -2.68
N ARG A 204 7.90 8.94 -3.20
CA ARG A 204 9.31 8.96 -3.65
C ARG A 204 9.50 9.80 -4.90
N ASN A 205 8.54 9.80 -5.83
CA ASN A 205 8.58 10.66 -7.01
C ASN A 205 8.48 12.13 -6.63
N LYS A 206 7.56 12.52 -5.75
CA LYS A 206 7.43 13.90 -5.27
C LYS A 206 8.65 14.35 -4.46
N SER A 207 9.24 13.45 -3.69
CA SER A 207 10.47 13.75 -2.97
C SER A 207 11.62 14.04 -3.92
N SER A 208 11.77 13.25 -5.00
CA SER A 208 12.76 13.49 -6.04
C SER A 208 12.48 14.77 -6.84
N GLU A 209 11.23 14.99 -7.28
CA GLU A 209 10.82 16.18 -8.04
C GLU A 209 11.08 17.48 -7.29
N HIS A 210 10.89 17.48 -5.96
CA HIS A 210 11.12 18.64 -5.10
C HIS A 210 12.53 18.71 -4.51
N GLY A 211 13.44 17.78 -4.86
CA GLY A 211 14.81 17.77 -4.35
C GLY A 211 14.92 17.57 -2.83
N LEU A 212 13.96 16.85 -2.22
CA LEU A 212 13.98 16.54 -0.79
C LEU A 212 15.09 15.55 -0.46
N LYS A 213 15.62 15.59 0.77
CA LYS A 213 16.83 14.85 1.18
C LYS A 213 16.71 13.32 1.14
N THR A 214 15.50 12.79 1.24
CA THR A 214 15.23 11.34 1.29
C THR A 214 14.02 10.99 0.44
N THR A 215 13.86 9.71 0.10
CA THR A 215 12.68 9.17 -0.61
C THR A 215 11.38 9.29 0.20
N GLY A 216 11.49 9.47 1.53
CA GLY A 216 10.38 9.62 2.47
C GLY A 216 10.15 11.09 2.87
N GLU A 217 9.98 11.98 1.90
CA GLU A 217 9.68 13.40 2.11
C GLU A 217 10.74 14.17 2.93
N GLY A 218 12.01 13.75 2.85
CA GLY A 218 13.10 14.35 3.62
C GLY A 218 13.22 13.86 5.07
N LEU A 219 12.40 12.89 5.47
CA LEU A 219 12.40 12.25 6.78
C LEU A 219 13.04 10.86 6.72
N GLU A 220 13.68 10.42 7.79
CA GLU A 220 14.41 9.14 7.85
C GLU A 220 13.47 7.95 8.09
N TRP A 221 12.55 8.09 9.04
CA TRP A 221 11.66 7.02 9.48
C TRP A 221 10.23 7.26 9.00
N GLY A 222 9.51 6.17 8.74
CA GLY A 222 8.12 6.26 8.36
C GLY A 222 7.33 5.00 8.68
N VAL A 223 6.02 5.11 8.55
CA VAL A 223 5.08 4.04 8.84
C VAL A 223 4.18 3.80 7.64
N LEU A 224 3.96 2.53 7.35
CA LEU A 224 2.94 2.08 6.42
C LEU A 224 1.85 1.31 7.17
N PHE A 225 0.61 1.74 7.00
CA PHE A 225 -0.57 1.08 7.55
C PHE A 225 -1.44 0.45 6.45
N GLY A 226 -1.76 -0.83 6.62
CA GLY A 226 -2.81 -1.52 5.89
C GLY A 226 -4.02 -1.77 6.80
N PHE A 227 -5.23 -1.63 6.25
CA PHE A 227 -6.49 -1.91 6.95
C PHE A 227 -7.33 -2.88 6.13
N GLY A 228 -7.89 -3.91 6.75
CA GLY A 228 -8.68 -4.92 6.05
C GLY A 228 -9.58 -5.76 6.96
N PRO A 229 -10.27 -6.78 6.42
CA PRO A 229 -11.14 -7.67 7.19
C PRO A 229 -10.51 -8.20 8.47
N GLY A 230 -11.27 -8.22 9.56
CA GLY A 230 -10.80 -8.60 10.89
C GLY A 230 -11.57 -7.89 12.01
N LEU A 231 -11.46 -6.58 12.19
CA LEU A 231 -10.64 -5.56 11.51
C LEU A 231 -9.13 -5.77 11.75
N THR A 232 -8.38 -6.02 10.69
CA THR A 232 -6.94 -6.25 10.75
C THR A 232 -6.19 -4.96 10.44
N VAL A 233 -5.17 -4.66 11.23
CA VAL A 233 -4.19 -3.59 11.00
C VAL A 233 -2.82 -4.21 10.75
N GLU A 234 -2.25 -3.90 9.59
CA GLU A 234 -0.86 -4.18 9.23
C GLU A 234 -0.04 -2.93 9.48
N THR A 235 1.06 -3.04 10.21
CA THR A 235 1.98 -1.94 10.54
C THR A 235 3.37 -2.31 10.05
N VAL A 236 3.92 -1.52 9.13
CA VAL A 236 5.26 -1.71 8.60
C VAL A 236 6.10 -0.48 8.90
N VAL A 237 7.23 -0.67 9.59
CA VAL A 237 8.21 0.40 9.81
C VAL A 237 9.12 0.47 8.60
N LEU A 238 9.28 1.68 8.09
CA LEU A 238 10.07 2.00 6.91
C LEU A 238 11.21 2.92 7.28
N HIS A 239 12.35 2.70 6.62
CA HIS A 239 13.45 3.63 6.60
C HIS A 239 13.66 4.13 5.16
N SER A 240 13.80 5.44 4.99
CA SER A 240 13.96 6.07 3.68
C SER A 240 15.42 6.04 3.22
N ILE A 241 15.64 6.31 1.93
CA ILE A 241 16.97 6.34 1.33
C ILE A 241 17.30 7.79 0.92
N PRO A 242 18.54 8.27 1.15
CA PRO A 242 18.96 9.58 0.68
C PRO A 242 18.87 9.74 -0.85
N THR A 243 18.40 10.89 -1.32
CA THR A 243 18.21 11.20 -2.76
C THR A 243 19.43 11.85 -3.42
N GLY A 244 20.41 12.30 -2.63
CA GLY A 244 21.64 12.97 -3.10
C GLY A 244 22.80 12.00 -3.39
N MET A 245 23.65 12.34 -4.38
CA MET A 245 24.79 11.56 -4.85
C MET A 245 25.73 11.08 -3.71
N GLY A 246 26.02 9.78 -3.71
CA GLY A 246 27.28 9.20 -3.22
C GLY A 246 27.63 9.46 -1.76
N LYS A 247 27.10 8.64 -0.85
CA LYS A 247 27.87 8.23 0.32
C LYS A 247 27.84 6.71 0.43
N THR A 248 29.03 6.14 0.43
CA THR A 248 29.31 4.76 0.82
C THR A 248 28.58 4.45 2.11
N TYR A 249 27.81 3.36 2.13
CA TYR A 249 27.23 2.80 3.35
C TYR A 249 28.35 2.57 4.37
N GLY A 250 28.43 3.43 5.38
CA GLY A 250 29.20 3.16 6.58
C GLY A 250 28.43 2.15 7.40
N ALA A 251 29.02 0.98 7.62
CA ALA A 251 28.48 -0.04 8.52
C ALA A 251 28.50 0.49 9.96
N ASN A 252 27.45 1.20 10.37
CA ASN A 252 27.19 1.42 11.80
C ASN A 252 26.08 0.45 12.21
N GLU A 253 26.48 -0.53 13.01
CA GLU A 253 25.64 -1.57 13.56
C GLU A 253 24.69 -0.98 14.62
N THR A 254 23.40 -0.96 14.33
CA THR A 254 22.36 -0.93 15.38
C THR A 254 22.16 -2.36 15.87
N PRO A 255 22.41 -2.65 17.16
CA PRO A 255 22.19 -3.97 17.72
C PRO A 255 20.70 -4.14 18.04
N ASN A 256 20.16 -5.33 17.73
CA ASN A 256 18.87 -5.86 18.21
C ASN A 256 17.56 -5.51 17.49
N VAL A 257 17.59 -5.29 16.17
CA VAL A 257 16.37 -5.42 15.35
C VAL A 257 16.46 -6.75 14.58
N VAL A 258 15.42 -7.58 14.64
CA VAL A 258 15.29 -8.77 13.77
C VAL A 258 15.37 -8.30 12.34
N LYS A 259 16.53 -8.49 11.73
CA LYS A 259 16.88 -7.97 10.42
C LYS A 259 16.12 -8.74 9.34
N LEU A 260 14.90 -8.32 9.01
CA LEU A 260 14.42 -8.39 7.63
C LEU A 260 15.27 -7.41 6.82
N ARG A 261 16.54 -7.76 6.60
CA ARG A 261 17.51 -6.99 5.80
C ARG A 261 16.92 -6.91 4.39
N TYR A 262 16.35 -5.75 4.06
CA TYR A 262 15.89 -5.37 2.73
C TYR A 262 14.82 -6.28 2.13
N VAL A 263 13.56 -6.00 2.43
CA VAL A 263 12.48 -6.43 1.54
C VAL A 263 12.39 -5.42 0.39
N ARG A 264 12.75 -5.85 -0.82
CA ARG A 264 12.55 -5.08 -2.05
C ARG A 264 11.08 -4.71 -2.18
N LEU A 265 10.76 -3.43 -2.12
CA LEU A 265 9.50 -2.91 -2.67
C LEU A 265 9.85 -2.15 -3.95
N CYS A 266 9.90 -2.88 -5.06
CA CYS A 266 9.95 -2.25 -6.38
C CYS A 266 8.52 -1.82 -6.71
N VAL A 267 8.20 -0.59 -6.33
CA VAL A 267 6.88 -0.01 -6.49
C VAL A 267 6.91 0.88 -7.72
N ILE A 268 6.27 0.43 -8.81
CA ILE A 268 5.94 1.34 -9.91
C ILE A 268 4.47 1.24 -10.22
N CYS A 269 3.85 2.40 -10.20
CA CYS A 269 2.46 2.60 -10.50
C CYS A 269 2.33 3.33 -11.84
N LEU A 270 1.43 2.83 -12.69
CA LEU A 270 1.20 3.37 -14.02
C LEU A 270 0.52 4.75 -13.89
N ARG A 271 1.18 5.84 -14.34
CA ARG A 271 0.46 6.92 -15.01
C ARG A 271 0.23 6.48 -16.46
N ARG A 272 -1.03 6.51 -16.91
CA ARG A 272 -1.34 6.60 -18.35
C ARG A 272 -1.08 8.04 -18.77
#